data_AF-A0A0B0IG33-F1
#
_entry.id   AF-A0A0B0IG33-F1
#
_cell.length_a   1.000
_cell.length_b   1.000
_cell.length_c   1.000
_cell.angle_alpha   90.00
_cell.angle_beta   90.00
_cell.angle_gamma   90.00
#
_symmetry.space_group_name_H-M   'P 1'
#
loop_
_entity.id
_entity.type
_entity.pdbx_description
1 polymer ?
#
loop_
_entity_poly.entity_id
_entity_poly.type
_entity_poly.pdbx_seq_one_letter_code
_entity_poly.pdbx_strand_id
1 'polypeptide(L)'
;MNNLYLKKDGKSKRVSSWDQTGKNSDRVIIPAGTSFVIADIEGSGIIKHIWMTIASEEKYYFRKVLLKAYWDHESEPSIDSPIGDFFGVGHGVACHYVSAPLNMITTQGVIEDKAALNSFFEMPFQKAARMQVVNEGDKDIILYFYVDYVECPVSEDSYYFHASWRRENPTKGLVDLEALRLEHDKQNDPHFASRKVYEIANLTGEENYVILDAEGEGHYVGCNLSIDHLNPMPGFSWPGEGDDMFFIDGEPWPPRLHGTGTEDYFCAAWGYPSGKYDSPYHGISLYAPLRSHGDTWKDENTISFNDYSGKITQYRFHIVDPIIFDKSLLFSIEHGHGNSQSNDYSSVAYWYQREPHKKFPEMLPVTKRLPISERESVRQFYRSL
;
A
#
# COMPACT_ATOMS: atom_id res chain seq x y z
N MET A 1 17.12 17.15 7.17
CA MET A 1 18.31 17.77 6.53
C MET A 1 19.55 17.83 7.44
N ASN A 2 19.55 17.23 8.63
CA ASN A 2 20.74 17.27 9.49
C ASN A 2 21.92 16.52 8.83
N ASN A 3 23.14 16.99 9.05
CA ASN A 3 24.39 16.33 8.64
C ASN A 3 24.67 16.21 7.14
N LEU A 4 24.01 17.00 6.27
CA LEU A 4 24.34 17.05 4.83
C LEU A 4 25.73 17.63 4.56
N TYR A 5 26.22 18.53 5.41
CA TYR A 5 27.53 19.18 5.29
C TYR A 5 28.70 18.30 5.77
N LEU A 6 28.41 17.17 6.43
CA LEU A 6 29.44 16.26 6.92
C LEU A 6 29.88 15.31 5.81
N LYS A 7 31.18 14.97 5.83
CA LYS A 7 31.75 13.92 4.97
C LYS A 7 30.92 12.63 5.15
N LYS A 8 30.60 11.97 4.03
CA LYS A 8 29.99 10.65 3.99
C LYS A 8 31.05 9.62 3.61
N ASP A 9 31.04 8.49 4.31
CA ASP A 9 31.88 7.35 3.96
C ASP A 9 31.17 6.43 2.95
N GLY A 10 31.96 5.61 2.25
CA GLY A 10 31.48 4.70 1.21
C GLY A 10 31.70 5.21 -0.21
N LYS A 11 31.20 4.45 -1.19
CA LYS A 11 31.28 4.78 -2.62
C LYS A 11 29.89 4.73 -3.25
N SER A 12 29.47 5.80 -3.92
CA SER A 12 28.23 5.80 -4.70
C SER A 12 28.35 4.86 -5.90
N LYS A 13 27.31 4.07 -6.11
CA LYS A 13 27.20 3.11 -7.20
C LYS A 13 25.77 3.14 -7.73
N ARG A 14 25.60 2.72 -8.99
CA ARG A 14 24.30 2.61 -9.65
C ARG A 14 24.26 1.37 -10.51
N VAL A 15 23.17 0.61 -10.40
CA VAL A 15 22.71 -0.31 -11.45
C VAL A 15 21.58 0.39 -12.21
N SER A 16 21.61 0.35 -13.54
CA SER A 16 20.57 1.02 -14.34
C SER A 16 20.35 0.32 -15.67
N SER A 17 19.23 0.64 -16.31
CA SER A 17 18.87 0.17 -17.64
C SER A 17 19.64 0.86 -18.79
N TRP A 18 20.70 1.62 -18.51
CA TRP A 18 21.42 2.39 -19.53
C TRP A 18 21.94 1.53 -20.68
N ASP A 19 21.98 2.11 -21.88
CA ASP A 19 22.49 1.47 -23.08
C ASP A 19 24.02 1.37 -23.02
N GLN A 20 24.54 0.16 -22.75
CA GLN A 20 25.97 -0.10 -22.61
C GLN A 20 26.78 0.14 -23.90
N THR A 21 26.14 0.40 -25.04
CA THR A 21 26.81 0.84 -26.27
C THR A 21 27.06 2.36 -26.30
N GLY A 22 26.53 3.10 -25.33
CA GLY A 22 26.59 4.57 -25.28
C GLY A 22 25.57 5.26 -26.19
N LYS A 23 24.56 4.54 -26.67
CA LYS A 23 23.43 5.09 -27.44
C LYS A 23 22.27 5.41 -26.48
N ASN A 24 21.02 5.40 -26.97
CA ASN A 24 19.84 5.92 -26.25
C ASN A 24 18.74 4.86 -26.12
N SER A 25 19.09 3.57 -26.12
CA SER A 25 18.16 2.49 -25.80
C SER A 25 18.24 2.13 -24.32
N ASP A 26 18.08 3.12 -23.43
CA ASP A 26 18.27 3.03 -21.98
C ASP A 26 17.17 2.26 -21.22
N ARG A 27 16.72 1.14 -21.79
CA ARG A 27 15.61 0.34 -21.31
C ARG A 27 15.91 -1.15 -21.41
N VAL A 28 15.18 -1.93 -20.62
CA VAL A 28 15.09 -3.38 -20.77
C VAL A 28 13.68 -3.77 -21.19
N ILE A 29 13.56 -4.85 -21.95
CA ILE A 29 12.27 -5.48 -22.27
C ILE A 29 12.16 -6.72 -21.38
N ILE A 30 11.06 -6.84 -20.65
CA ILE A 30 10.76 -8.00 -19.81
C ILE A 30 9.57 -8.72 -20.45
N PRO A 31 9.80 -9.88 -21.11
CA PRO A 31 8.73 -10.63 -21.75
C PRO A 31 7.62 -11.05 -20.78
N ALA A 32 6.41 -11.22 -21.31
CA ALA A 32 5.27 -11.77 -20.55
C ALA A 32 5.65 -13.10 -19.86
N GLY A 33 5.27 -13.25 -18.59
CA GLY A 33 5.52 -14.45 -17.78
C GLY A 33 6.98 -14.66 -17.36
N THR A 34 7.85 -13.66 -17.50
CA THR A 34 9.28 -13.76 -17.15
C THR A 34 9.70 -12.76 -16.07
N SER A 35 10.90 -12.95 -15.52
CA SER A 35 11.51 -12.05 -14.54
C SER A 35 12.81 -11.47 -15.07
N PHE A 36 13.14 -10.25 -14.63
CA PHE A 36 14.42 -9.60 -14.90
C PHE A 36 15.06 -9.12 -13.61
N VAL A 37 16.33 -9.46 -13.40
CA VAL A 37 17.10 -9.02 -12.23
C VAL A 37 17.60 -7.60 -12.47
N ILE A 38 17.05 -6.64 -11.72
CA ILE A 38 17.39 -5.21 -11.81
C ILE A 38 18.57 -4.82 -10.91
N ALA A 39 18.91 -5.66 -9.93
CA ALA A 39 20.13 -5.55 -9.15
C ALA A 39 20.59 -6.93 -8.69
N ASP A 40 21.88 -7.21 -8.87
CA ASP A 40 22.58 -8.39 -8.33
C ASP A 40 23.93 -7.89 -7.81
N ILE A 41 23.97 -7.56 -6.52
CA ILE A 41 25.06 -6.82 -5.89
C ILE A 41 25.71 -7.71 -4.85
N GLU A 42 27.02 -7.91 -4.97
CA GLU A 42 27.85 -8.63 -3.98
C GLU A 42 28.56 -7.64 -3.05
N GLY A 43 28.76 -8.05 -1.80
CA GLY A 43 29.37 -7.25 -0.74
C GLY A 43 28.33 -6.50 0.12
N SER A 44 28.79 -5.52 0.89
CA SER A 44 27.95 -4.75 1.81
C SER A 44 27.63 -3.35 1.27
N GLY A 45 26.41 -2.87 1.55
CA GLY A 45 26.01 -1.53 1.17
C GLY A 45 24.60 -1.18 1.58
N ILE A 46 24.17 0.01 1.17
CA ILE A 46 22.82 0.50 1.46
C ILE A 46 22.23 1.07 0.18
N ILE A 47 21.15 0.47 -0.33
CA ILE A 47 20.34 1.10 -1.39
C ILE A 47 19.70 2.35 -0.80
N LYS A 48 19.90 3.49 -1.45
CA LYS A 48 19.41 4.81 -0.98
C LYS A 48 18.32 5.38 -1.86
N HIS A 49 18.22 4.91 -3.11
CA HIS A 49 17.23 5.40 -4.03
C HIS A 49 16.93 4.36 -5.11
N ILE A 50 15.64 4.19 -5.40
CA ILE A 50 15.15 3.44 -6.55
C ILE A 50 14.29 4.38 -7.36
N TRP A 51 14.59 4.50 -8.65
CA TRP A 51 13.70 5.12 -9.62
C TRP A 51 13.34 4.11 -10.70
N MET A 52 12.10 4.11 -11.17
CA MET A 52 11.73 3.36 -12.36
C MET A 52 10.50 3.93 -13.07
N THR A 53 10.34 3.60 -14.34
CA THR A 53 9.10 3.79 -15.10
C THR A 53 8.88 2.59 -15.99
N ILE A 54 7.61 2.19 -16.14
CA ILE A 54 7.18 1.09 -16.98
C ILE A 54 6.34 1.65 -18.13
N ALA A 55 6.51 1.10 -19.33
CA ALA A 55 5.57 1.27 -20.42
C ALA A 55 5.01 -0.11 -20.82
N SER A 56 3.70 -0.21 -20.88
CA SER A 56 2.96 -1.40 -21.29
C SER A 56 1.61 -0.99 -21.86
N GLU A 57 1.09 -1.74 -22.82
CA GLU A 57 -0.27 -1.59 -23.35
C GLU A 57 -1.31 -2.34 -22.48
N GLU A 58 -0.85 -3.06 -21.46
CA GLU A 58 -1.70 -3.94 -20.67
C GLU A 58 -2.38 -3.19 -19.53
N LYS A 59 -3.73 -3.20 -19.52
CA LYS A 59 -4.52 -2.61 -18.44
C LYS A 59 -4.13 -3.21 -17.08
N TYR A 60 -3.98 -2.33 -16.10
CA TYR A 60 -3.63 -2.64 -14.71
C TYR A 60 -2.28 -3.34 -14.52
N TYR A 61 -1.31 -3.12 -15.42
CA TYR A 61 0.01 -3.75 -15.29
C TYR A 61 0.70 -3.46 -13.93
N PHE A 62 0.39 -2.34 -13.27
CA PHE A 62 0.88 -2.03 -11.91
C PHE A 62 0.49 -3.08 -10.84
N ARG A 63 -0.59 -3.86 -11.09
CA ARG A 63 -1.02 -5.01 -10.26
C ARG A 63 -0.51 -6.36 -10.76
N LYS A 64 0.03 -6.42 -11.97
CA LYS A 64 0.51 -7.65 -12.65
C LYS A 64 2.03 -7.79 -12.62
N VAL A 65 2.73 -6.67 -12.42
CA VAL A 65 4.18 -6.63 -12.30
C VAL A 65 4.53 -6.58 -10.81
N LEU A 66 5.37 -7.52 -10.36
CA LEU A 66 5.87 -7.58 -8.99
C LEU A 66 7.27 -6.99 -8.88
N LEU A 67 7.53 -6.34 -7.75
CA LEU A 67 8.88 -6.07 -7.26
C LEU A 67 9.22 -7.11 -6.20
N LYS A 68 10.35 -7.80 -6.36
CA LYS A 68 10.90 -8.70 -5.35
C LYS A 68 12.33 -8.35 -4.97
N ALA A 69 12.68 -8.43 -3.69
CA ALA A 69 14.05 -8.25 -3.22
C ALA A 69 14.42 -9.31 -2.17
N TYR A 70 15.71 -9.64 -2.14
CA TYR A 70 16.33 -10.65 -1.29
C TYR A 70 17.63 -10.10 -0.74
N TRP A 71 17.83 -10.22 0.57
CA TRP A 71 19.03 -9.76 1.27
C TRP A 71 19.93 -10.94 1.67
N ASP A 72 21.23 -10.76 1.54
CA ASP A 72 22.27 -11.65 2.07
C ASP A 72 22.12 -13.15 1.74
N HIS A 73 21.69 -13.41 0.50
CA HIS A 73 21.45 -14.73 -0.09
C HIS A 73 20.29 -15.53 0.53
N GLU A 74 19.36 -14.85 1.21
CA GLU A 74 18.12 -15.48 1.64
C GLU A 74 17.32 -16.06 0.45
N SER A 75 16.55 -17.10 0.71
CA SER A 75 15.71 -17.76 -0.30
C SER A 75 14.29 -17.19 -0.38
N GLU A 76 13.78 -16.66 0.73
CA GLU A 76 12.46 -16.04 0.81
C GLU A 76 12.61 -14.52 0.60
N PRO A 77 11.71 -13.86 -0.14
CA PRO A 77 11.86 -12.44 -0.43
C PRO A 77 11.50 -11.57 0.77
N SER A 78 12.37 -10.63 1.13
CA SER A 78 12.05 -9.55 2.07
C SER A 78 11.18 -8.43 1.48
N ILE A 79 11.13 -8.30 0.14
CA ILE A 79 10.13 -7.47 -0.55
C ILE A 79 9.33 -8.37 -1.49
N ASP A 80 8.00 -8.39 -1.39
CA ASP A 80 7.12 -9.02 -2.38
C ASP A 80 5.79 -8.24 -2.49
N SER A 81 5.66 -7.45 -3.56
CA SER A 81 4.50 -6.57 -3.76
C SER A 81 4.26 -6.29 -5.23
N PRO A 82 3.00 -6.11 -5.67
CA PRO A 82 2.72 -5.41 -6.91
C PRO A 82 3.39 -4.05 -6.93
N ILE A 83 3.94 -3.67 -8.08
CA ILE A 83 4.86 -2.54 -8.16
C ILE A 83 4.14 -1.21 -7.92
N GLY A 84 2.90 -1.03 -8.40
CA GLY A 84 2.13 0.19 -8.10
C GLY A 84 1.88 0.37 -6.61
N ASP A 85 1.41 -0.71 -5.97
CA ASP A 85 1.14 -0.76 -4.54
C ASP A 85 2.40 -0.50 -3.71
N PHE A 86 3.55 -1.07 -4.09
CA PHE A 86 4.82 -0.80 -3.40
C PHE A 86 5.16 0.69 -3.43
N PHE A 87 4.93 1.37 -4.56
CA PHE A 87 5.15 2.80 -4.72
C PHE A 87 3.95 3.66 -4.29
N GLY A 88 3.04 3.11 -3.49
CA GLY A 88 2.04 3.86 -2.73
C GLY A 88 0.76 4.25 -3.47
N VAL A 89 0.49 3.70 -4.67
CA VAL A 89 -0.82 3.84 -5.34
C VAL A 89 -1.36 2.45 -5.69
N GLY A 90 -2.46 2.07 -5.04
CA GLY A 90 -3.10 0.77 -5.27
C GLY A 90 -4.00 0.72 -6.50
N HIS A 91 -4.82 -0.33 -6.56
CA HIS A 91 -5.81 -0.57 -7.62
C HIS A 91 -5.26 -0.67 -9.06
N GLY A 92 -3.94 -0.80 -9.23
CA GLY A 92 -3.33 -1.04 -10.54
C GLY A 92 -3.32 0.18 -11.46
N VAL A 93 -3.41 1.38 -10.90
CA VAL A 93 -3.36 2.65 -11.63
C VAL A 93 -2.20 3.51 -11.12
N ALA A 94 -1.95 4.61 -11.80
CA ALA A 94 -1.01 5.63 -11.38
C ALA A 94 -1.71 6.96 -11.07
N CYS A 95 -1.29 7.61 -9.99
CA CYS A 95 -1.78 8.94 -9.60
C CYS A 95 -0.67 9.76 -8.95
N HIS A 96 -0.67 11.07 -9.23
CA HIS A 96 0.36 11.98 -8.73
C HIS A 96 0.29 12.12 -7.21
N TYR A 97 1.37 11.78 -6.51
CA TYR A 97 1.56 12.14 -5.10
C TYR A 97 3.04 12.20 -4.73
N VAL A 98 3.34 12.95 -3.67
CA VAL A 98 4.70 13.12 -3.14
C VAL A 98 4.68 12.87 -1.63
N SER A 99 5.60 12.05 -1.13
CA SER A 99 5.86 11.89 0.30
C SER A 99 7.37 11.94 0.56
N ALA A 100 7.81 11.73 1.80
CA ALA A 100 9.23 11.65 2.11
C ALA A 100 9.88 10.35 1.57
N PRO A 101 9.34 9.14 1.83
CA PRO A 101 10.00 7.92 1.38
C PRO A 101 9.57 7.44 -0.01
N LEU A 102 8.38 7.80 -0.51
CA LEU A 102 7.84 7.29 -1.78
C LEU A 102 7.13 8.36 -2.60
N ASN A 103 7.37 8.39 -3.90
CA ASN A 103 6.67 9.29 -4.83
C ASN A 103 6.21 8.55 -6.08
N MET A 104 5.04 8.95 -6.58
CA MET A 104 4.58 8.58 -7.92
C MET A 104 4.29 9.85 -8.70
N ILE A 105 5.14 10.15 -9.69
CA ILE A 105 5.05 11.38 -10.47
C ILE A 105 4.35 11.08 -11.78
N THR A 106 3.14 11.61 -11.91
CA THR A 106 2.28 11.53 -13.10
C THR A 106 1.82 12.94 -13.50
N THR A 107 0.99 13.03 -14.54
CA THR A 107 0.20 14.24 -14.82
C THR A 107 -0.69 14.54 -13.61
N GLN A 108 -0.61 15.76 -13.06
CA GLN A 108 -1.42 16.15 -11.90
C GLN A 108 -2.91 16.15 -12.24
N GLY A 109 -3.74 15.70 -11.29
CA GLY A 109 -5.20 15.65 -11.46
C GLY A 109 -5.69 14.50 -12.36
N VAL A 110 -4.80 13.73 -12.96
CA VAL A 110 -5.13 12.62 -13.86
C VAL A 110 -4.76 11.30 -13.23
N ILE A 111 -5.64 10.31 -13.37
CA ILE A 111 -5.30 8.92 -13.09
C ILE A 111 -5.02 8.21 -14.41
N GLU A 112 -3.84 7.61 -14.49
CA GLU A 112 -3.31 7.06 -15.73
C GLU A 112 -2.56 5.75 -15.49
N ASP A 113 -1.87 5.25 -16.50
CA ASP A 113 -1.13 4.00 -16.52
C ASP A 113 0.34 4.24 -16.87
N LYS A 114 0.89 5.38 -16.47
CA LYS A 114 2.31 5.72 -16.62
C LYS A 114 2.75 6.59 -15.46
N ALA A 115 3.94 6.34 -14.94
CA ALA A 115 4.47 7.11 -13.81
C ALA A 115 5.98 6.97 -13.69
N ALA A 116 6.63 8.01 -13.14
CA ALA A 116 7.91 7.84 -12.50
C ALA A 116 7.70 7.42 -11.04
N LEU A 117 8.21 6.24 -10.70
CA LEU A 117 8.13 5.59 -9.39
C LEU A 117 9.43 5.84 -8.64
N ASN A 118 9.37 6.42 -7.43
CA ASN A 118 10.56 6.71 -6.63
C ASN A 118 10.42 6.12 -5.23
N SER A 119 11.52 5.53 -4.73
CA SER A 119 11.68 5.13 -3.34
C SER A 119 12.99 5.66 -2.78
N PHE A 120 12.91 6.18 -1.55
CA PHE A 120 14.01 6.73 -0.77
C PHE A 120 14.19 5.99 0.56
N PHE A 121 13.52 4.85 0.75
CA PHE A 121 13.81 3.97 1.88
C PHE A 121 15.26 3.48 1.79
N GLU A 122 15.94 3.47 2.93
CA GLU A 122 17.28 2.92 3.02
C GLU A 122 17.18 1.39 3.13
N MET A 123 17.79 0.63 2.22
CA MET A 123 17.74 -0.83 2.24
C MET A 123 19.16 -1.38 2.42
N PRO A 124 19.60 -1.59 3.67
CA PRO A 124 20.93 -2.12 3.96
C PRO A 124 21.03 -3.61 3.64
N PHE A 125 22.22 -4.05 3.26
CA PHE A 125 22.58 -5.46 3.05
C PHE A 125 24.05 -5.67 3.44
N GLN A 126 24.39 -6.81 4.07
CA GLN A 126 25.74 -7.05 4.61
C GLN A 126 26.61 -7.92 3.70
N LYS A 127 26.00 -8.75 2.86
CA LYS A 127 26.67 -9.74 1.99
C LYS A 127 26.24 -9.63 0.54
N ALA A 128 24.95 -9.43 0.27
CA ALA A 128 24.44 -9.28 -1.08
C ALA A 128 23.03 -8.67 -1.13
N ALA A 129 22.69 -8.06 -2.25
CA ALA A 129 21.34 -7.62 -2.56
C ALA A 129 20.93 -8.10 -3.96
N ARG A 130 19.83 -8.86 -4.03
CA ARG A 130 19.21 -9.25 -5.31
C ARG A 130 17.82 -8.67 -5.41
N MET A 131 17.53 -7.93 -6.48
CA MET A 131 16.23 -7.35 -6.75
C MET A 131 15.79 -7.68 -8.17
N GLN A 132 14.51 -8.05 -8.32
CA GLN A 132 13.95 -8.45 -9.60
C GLN A 132 12.56 -7.86 -9.83
N VAL A 133 12.25 -7.65 -11.09
CA VAL A 133 10.91 -7.31 -11.58
C VAL A 133 10.34 -8.54 -12.25
N VAL A 134 9.17 -9.00 -11.81
CA VAL A 134 8.48 -10.17 -12.37
C VAL A 134 7.26 -9.70 -13.14
N ASN A 135 7.24 -9.95 -14.45
CA ASN A 135 6.10 -9.65 -15.31
C ASN A 135 5.16 -10.85 -15.37
N GLU A 136 4.07 -10.82 -14.62
CA GLU A 136 3.02 -11.85 -14.68
C GLU A 136 1.85 -11.44 -15.60
N GLY A 137 2.04 -10.37 -16.38
CA GLY A 137 1.10 -9.96 -17.42
C GLY A 137 1.18 -10.82 -18.68
N ASP A 138 0.24 -10.57 -19.58
CA ASP A 138 0.13 -11.23 -20.89
C ASP A 138 0.87 -10.46 -22.00
N LYS A 139 1.46 -9.30 -21.68
CA LYS A 139 2.22 -8.46 -22.60
C LYS A 139 3.63 -8.19 -22.08
N ASP A 140 4.55 -8.02 -23.01
CA ASP A 140 5.89 -7.53 -22.70
C ASP A 140 5.80 -6.13 -22.09
N ILE A 141 6.73 -5.84 -21.17
CA ILE A 141 6.88 -4.51 -20.60
C ILE A 141 8.23 -3.92 -20.95
N ILE A 142 8.25 -2.61 -21.12
CA ILE A 142 9.48 -1.83 -21.23
C ILE A 142 9.76 -1.20 -19.86
N LEU A 143 10.94 -1.43 -19.31
CA LEU A 143 11.34 -0.91 -18.01
C LEU A 143 12.57 0.00 -18.16
N TYR A 144 12.48 1.18 -17.56
CA TYR A 144 13.62 2.05 -17.25
C TYR A 144 13.80 2.05 -15.73
N PHE A 145 15.02 1.93 -15.24
CA PHE A 145 15.25 1.91 -13.79
C PHE A 145 16.65 2.40 -13.41
N TYR A 146 16.76 2.97 -12.19
CA TYR A 146 17.98 3.22 -11.43
C TYR A 146 17.84 2.55 -10.05
N VAL A 147 18.86 1.80 -9.65
CA VAL A 147 19.09 1.35 -8.27
C VAL A 147 20.38 1.98 -7.79
N ASP A 148 20.25 3.02 -6.99
CA ASP A 148 21.35 3.79 -6.40
C ASP A 148 21.67 3.29 -5.02
N TYR A 149 22.95 2.98 -4.78
CA TYR A 149 23.41 2.48 -3.50
C TYR A 149 24.78 3.05 -3.11
N VAL A 150 25.08 2.95 -1.83
CA VAL A 150 26.40 3.27 -1.27
C VAL A 150 27.06 1.97 -0.85
N GLU A 151 28.14 1.60 -1.54
CA GLU A 151 29.04 0.51 -1.14
C GLU A 151 29.79 0.97 0.12
N CYS A 152 29.50 0.32 1.26
CA CYS A 152 30.08 0.63 2.56
C CYS A 152 29.90 -0.54 3.53
N PRO A 153 30.72 -0.65 4.59
CA PRO A 153 30.43 -1.57 5.69
C PRO A 153 29.07 -1.23 6.32
N VAL A 154 28.22 -2.25 6.46
CA VAL A 154 26.96 -2.17 7.20
C VAL A 154 27.15 -2.81 8.56
N SER A 155 26.59 -2.20 9.61
CA SER A 155 26.66 -2.74 10.97
C SER A 155 26.02 -4.13 11.04
N GLU A 156 26.62 -5.06 11.78
CA GLU A 156 25.99 -6.36 12.11
C GLU A 156 24.69 -6.17 12.90
N ASP A 157 24.54 -5.03 13.56
CA ASP A 157 23.33 -4.64 14.29
C ASP A 157 22.27 -3.96 13.41
N SER A 158 22.45 -3.93 12.10
CA SER A 158 21.47 -3.37 11.16
C SER A 158 20.27 -4.31 11.00
N TYR A 159 19.07 -3.75 10.95
CA TYR A 159 17.89 -4.41 10.38
C TYR A 159 17.91 -4.34 8.86
N TYR A 160 17.12 -5.19 8.22
CA TYR A 160 16.86 -5.18 6.78
C TYR A 160 15.50 -4.56 6.49
N PHE A 161 15.32 -4.01 5.29
CA PHE A 161 14.04 -3.42 4.89
C PHE A 161 13.10 -4.48 4.32
N HIS A 162 11.84 -4.44 4.74
CA HIS A 162 10.81 -5.35 4.30
C HIS A 162 9.60 -4.62 3.75
N ALA A 163 8.96 -5.22 2.75
CA ALA A 163 7.65 -4.79 2.29
C ALA A 163 6.80 -5.97 1.80
N SER A 164 5.58 -6.07 2.30
CA SER A 164 4.67 -7.18 1.98
C SER A 164 3.28 -6.67 1.65
N TRP A 165 2.73 -7.19 0.56
CA TRP A 165 1.40 -6.87 0.08
C TRP A 165 0.33 -7.87 0.58
N ARG A 166 -0.83 -7.36 0.98
CA ARG A 166 -2.01 -8.14 1.38
C ARG A 166 -3.27 -7.63 0.68
N ARG A 167 -4.29 -8.50 0.58
CA ARG A 167 -5.64 -8.15 0.14
C ARG A 167 -6.68 -9.10 0.70
N GLU A 168 -7.83 -8.53 1.03
CA GLU A 168 -9.05 -9.23 1.36
C GLU A 168 -10.19 -8.61 0.54
N ASN A 169 -10.84 -9.42 -0.30
CA ASN A 169 -11.87 -8.95 -1.20
C ASN A 169 -13.04 -9.96 -1.35
N PRO A 170 -14.22 -9.65 -0.79
CA PRO A 170 -14.45 -8.57 0.18
C PRO A 170 -13.86 -8.94 1.55
N THR A 171 -13.68 -7.94 2.42
CA THR A 171 -13.51 -8.13 3.86
C THR A 171 -14.72 -8.83 4.44
N LYS A 172 -14.52 -9.62 5.48
CA LYS A 172 -15.60 -10.37 6.15
C LYS A 172 -16.44 -9.45 7.06
N GLY A 173 -17.35 -8.68 6.47
CA GLY A 173 -18.29 -7.86 7.24
C GLY A 173 -19.18 -8.70 8.16
N LEU A 174 -19.36 -8.24 9.40
CA LEU A 174 -20.09 -8.94 10.46
C LEU A 174 -21.56 -8.48 10.59
N VAL A 175 -21.97 -7.50 9.79
CA VAL A 175 -23.33 -6.96 9.77
C VAL A 175 -23.98 -7.19 8.41
N ASP A 176 -25.22 -7.67 8.41
CA ASP A 176 -26.05 -7.69 7.21
C ASP A 176 -26.58 -6.28 6.91
N LEU A 177 -25.79 -5.49 6.19
CA LEU A 177 -26.13 -4.10 5.86
C LEU A 177 -27.32 -3.98 4.89
N GLU A 178 -27.62 -5.02 4.11
CA GLU A 178 -28.79 -5.04 3.21
C GLU A 178 -30.08 -5.24 4.02
N ALA A 179 -30.08 -6.17 4.98
CA ALA A 179 -31.20 -6.30 5.93
C ALA A 179 -31.36 -5.04 6.79
N LEU A 180 -30.24 -4.48 7.28
CA LEU A 180 -30.26 -3.23 8.06
C LEU A 180 -30.83 -2.06 7.25
N ARG A 181 -30.54 -2.00 5.93
CA ARG A 181 -31.13 -1.00 5.02
C ARG A 181 -32.65 -1.06 5.00
N LEU A 182 -33.22 -2.26 4.84
CA LEU A 182 -34.67 -2.46 4.81
C LEU A 182 -35.36 -2.07 6.12
N GLU A 183 -34.65 -2.17 7.24
CA GLU A 183 -35.14 -1.68 8.54
C GLU A 183 -35.01 -0.17 8.68
N HIS A 184 -33.88 0.39 8.25
CA HIS A 184 -33.59 1.82 8.26
C HIS A 184 -34.63 2.61 7.46
N ASP A 185 -35.00 2.13 6.27
CA ASP A 185 -35.99 2.78 5.37
C ASP A 185 -37.39 2.88 5.96
N LYS A 186 -37.69 2.11 7.01
CA LYS A 186 -38.96 2.17 7.74
C LYS A 186 -38.95 3.21 8.86
N GLN A 187 -37.78 3.75 9.20
CA GLN A 187 -37.63 4.71 10.29
C GLN A 187 -37.67 6.14 9.75
N ASN A 188 -38.08 7.07 10.61
CA ASN A 188 -37.92 8.51 10.37
C ASN A 188 -36.71 9.05 11.14
N ASP A 189 -35.59 8.31 11.09
CA ASP A 189 -34.36 8.64 11.80
C ASP A 189 -33.13 8.32 10.93
N PRO A 190 -32.38 9.33 10.45
CA PRO A 190 -31.20 9.13 9.62
C PRO A 190 -30.04 8.44 10.35
N HIS A 191 -30.07 8.36 11.68
CA HIS A 191 -29.03 7.72 12.50
C HIS A 191 -29.43 6.34 13.02
N PHE A 192 -30.52 5.76 12.54
CA PHE A 192 -30.98 4.45 13.03
C PHE A 192 -29.94 3.33 12.80
N ALA A 193 -29.35 3.29 11.60
CA ALA A 193 -28.39 2.25 11.23
C ALA A 193 -27.07 2.44 11.99
N SER A 194 -26.55 3.67 12.06
CA SER A 194 -25.31 3.98 12.77
C SER A 194 -25.40 3.67 14.25
N ARG A 195 -26.52 3.98 14.92
CA ARG A 195 -26.73 3.59 16.33
C ARG A 195 -26.67 2.08 16.55
N LYS A 196 -27.23 1.28 15.63
CA LYS A 196 -27.15 -0.18 15.71
C LYS A 196 -25.73 -0.70 15.49
N VAL A 197 -25.00 -0.12 14.54
CA VAL A 197 -23.62 -0.52 14.26
C VAL A 197 -22.70 -0.15 15.41
N TYR A 198 -22.82 1.06 15.97
CA TYR A 198 -21.99 1.53 17.09
C TYR A 198 -22.24 0.83 18.45
N GLU A 199 -23.24 -0.06 18.52
CA GLU A 199 -23.45 -0.94 19.67
C GLU A 199 -22.65 -2.25 19.57
N ILE A 200 -22.00 -2.53 18.43
CA ILE A 200 -21.20 -3.73 18.20
C ILE A 200 -19.88 -3.62 18.96
N ALA A 201 -19.58 -4.61 19.79
CA ALA A 201 -18.32 -4.67 20.50
C ALA A 201 -17.29 -5.53 19.72
N ASN A 202 -16.17 -4.92 19.33
CA ASN A 202 -14.98 -5.66 18.88
C ASN A 202 -14.00 -5.81 20.05
N LEU A 203 -14.04 -6.97 20.71
CA LEU A 203 -13.25 -7.25 21.92
C LEU A 203 -12.02 -8.13 21.66
N THR A 204 -11.71 -8.41 20.39
CA THR A 204 -10.63 -9.34 20.03
C THR A 204 -9.76 -8.84 18.88
N GLY A 205 -10.33 -8.11 17.92
CA GLY A 205 -9.63 -7.72 16.68
C GLY A 205 -9.40 -8.89 15.71
N GLU A 206 -9.96 -10.08 15.97
CA GLU A 206 -9.71 -11.30 15.19
C GLU A 206 -10.21 -11.23 13.74
N GLU A 207 -11.24 -10.44 13.49
CA GLU A 207 -11.87 -10.27 12.16
C GLU A 207 -11.44 -8.95 11.47
N ASN A 208 -10.48 -8.23 12.06
CA ASN A 208 -9.92 -7.03 11.46
C ASN A 208 -9.11 -7.39 10.20
N TYR A 209 -9.04 -6.45 9.26
CA TYR A 209 -8.14 -6.58 8.12
C TYR A 209 -6.68 -6.47 8.59
N VAL A 210 -5.87 -7.49 8.31
CA VAL A 210 -4.45 -7.53 8.72
C VAL A 210 -3.59 -6.77 7.71
N ILE A 211 -2.90 -5.72 8.19
CA ILE A 211 -1.92 -4.97 7.40
C ILE A 211 -0.54 -5.63 7.54
N LEU A 212 -0.12 -5.97 8.76
CA LEU A 212 1.15 -6.62 9.05
C LEU A 212 0.97 -7.74 10.09
N ASP A 213 1.59 -8.89 9.80
CA ASP A 213 1.82 -9.98 10.74
C ASP A 213 3.30 -10.39 10.57
N ALA A 214 4.13 -10.00 11.54
CA ALA A 214 5.58 -10.17 11.54
C ALA A 214 6.03 -10.86 12.83
N GLU A 215 7.07 -11.69 12.71
CA GLU A 215 7.81 -12.29 13.82
C GLU A 215 9.29 -11.95 13.68
N GLY A 216 9.92 -11.64 14.80
CA GLY A 216 11.30 -11.14 14.88
C GLY A 216 11.41 -9.86 15.70
N GLU A 217 12.60 -9.27 15.68
CA GLU A 217 12.92 -8.00 16.32
C GLU A 217 13.04 -6.92 15.23
N GLY A 218 12.38 -5.78 15.42
CA GLY A 218 12.35 -4.74 14.42
C GLY A 218 11.45 -3.55 14.75
N HIS A 219 11.10 -2.79 13.72
CA HIS A 219 10.14 -1.70 13.83
C HIS A 219 9.40 -1.43 12.53
N TYR A 220 8.10 -1.16 12.65
CA TYR A 220 7.22 -0.78 11.55
C TYR A 220 7.35 0.71 11.22
N VAL A 221 7.42 1.02 9.92
CA VAL A 221 7.66 2.39 9.41
C VAL A 221 6.57 2.91 8.50
N GLY A 222 5.48 2.17 8.30
CA GLY A 222 4.30 2.70 7.61
C GLY A 222 3.59 1.72 6.69
N CYS A 223 2.53 2.21 6.07
CA CYS A 223 1.81 1.48 5.03
C CYS A 223 1.15 2.43 4.04
N ASN A 224 0.72 1.84 2.91
CA ASN A 224 -0.46 2.33 2.22
C ASN A 224 -1.62 1.35 2.43
N LEU A 225 -2.84 1.89 2.50
CA LEU A 225 -4.09 1.14 2.55
C LEU A 225 -4.98 1.61 1.39
N SER A 226 -5.46 0.66 0.61
CA SER A 226 -6.33 0.84 -0.54
C SER A 226 -7.69 0.21 -0.28
N ILE A 227 -8.75 0.98 -0.48
CA ILE A 227 -10.14 0.59 -0.24
C ILE A 227 -10.94 0.83 -1.53
N ASP A 228 -11.57 -0.20 -2.10
CA ASP A 228 -12.76 -0.03 -2.95
C ASP A 228 -13.97 -0.11 -2.02
N HIS A 229 -14.69 0.99 -1.87
CA HIS A 229 -15.85 1.06 -0.99
C HIS A 229 -17.05 0.44 -1.72
N LEU A 230 -17.48 -0.74 -1.26
CA LEU A 230 -18.46 -1.59 -1.94
C LEU A 230 -19.75 -1.77 -1.13
N ASN A 231 -19.68 -1.68 0.19
CA ASN A 231 -20.80 -2.01 1.05
C ASN A 231 -21.00 -0.93 2.14
N PRO A 232 -21.43 0.28 1.73
CA PRO A 232 -21.66 1.38 2.66
C PRO A 232 -22.78 1.06 3.65
N MET A 233 -22.64 1.61 4.85
CA MET A 233 -23.70 1.61 5.86
C MET A 233 -24.89 2.49 5.39
N PRO A 234 -26.14 2.03 5.60
CA PRO A 234 -27.32 2.82 5.27
C PRO A 234 -27.35 4.17 6.01
N GLY A 235 -27.66 5.26 5.29
CA GLY A 235 -27.77 6.60 5.87
C GLY A 235 -26.44 7.31 6.16
N PHE A 236 -25.30 6.60 6.08
CA PHE A 236 -23.96 7.18 6.27
C PHE A 236 -22.88 6.36 5.54
N SER A 237 -22.37 6.87 4.42
CA SER A 237 -21.47 6.14 3.52
C SER A 237 -19.98 6.28 3.88
N TRP A 238 -19.59 6.48 5.14
CA TRP A 238 -18.18 6.58 5.51
C TRP A 238 -17.57 5.17 5.74
N PRO A 239 -16.50 4.77 5.04
CA PRO A 239 -15.86 3.47 5.26
C PRO A 239 -14.82 3.47 6.38
N GLY A 240 -14.49 4.64 6.95
CA GLY A 240 -13.30 4.83 7.79
C GLY A 240 -13.54 4.88 9.29
N GLU A 241 -14.69 4.44 9.81
CA GLU A 241 -14.91 4.38 11.27
C GLU A 241 -14.08 3.29 11.98
N GLY A 242 -13.30 2.51 11.25
CA GLY A 242 -12.59 1.36 11.79
C GLY A 242 -11.29 1.72 12.51
N ASP A 243 -11.12 1.20 13.72
CA ASP A 243 -9.96 1.47 14.58
C ASP A 243 -8.72 0.68 14.16
N ASP A 244 -7.54 1.31 14.18
CA ASP A 244 -6.24 0.62 14.11
C ASP A 244 -5.90 -0.08 15.43
N MET A 245 -5.33 -1.28 15.36
CA MET A 245 -4.94 -2.08 16.52
C MET A 245 -3.55 -2.68 16.31
N PHE A 246 -2.59 -2.34 17.18
CA PHE A 246 -1.25 -2.94 17.16
C PHE A 246 -1.04 -3.84 18.38
N PHE A 247 -1.01 -5.16 18.15
CA PHE A 247 -0.65 -6.16 19.16
C PHE A 247 0.86 -6.40 19.09
N ILE A 248 1.60 -5.76 19.99
CA ILE A 248 3.06 -5.84 20.06
C ILE A 248 3.43 -7.02 20.95
N ASP A 249 4.33 -7.89 20.49
CA ASP A 249 4.91 -9.00 21.24
C ASP A 249 3.87 -9.95 21.90
N GLY A 250 2.74 -10.15 21.23
CA GLY A 250 1.68 -11.07 21.67
C GLY A 250 0.78 -10.51 22.78
N GLU A 251 0.65 -9.19 22.87
CA GLU A 251 -0.26 -8.52 23.79
C GLU A 251 -1.71 -9.02 23.70
N PRO A 252 -2.44 -9.11 24.83
CA PRO A 252 -3.86 -9.39 24.82
C PRO A 252 -4.66 -8.14 24.41
N TRP A 253 -5.94 -8.34 24.11
CA TRP A 253 -6.87 -7.21 23.99
C TRP A 253 -7.18 -6.59 25.38
N PRO A 254 -7.31 -5.25 25.47
CA PRO A 254 -7.05 -4.28 24.42
C PRO A 254 -5.53 -4.06 24.24
N PRO A 255 -5.03 -3.92 23.00
CA PRO A 255 -3.64 -3.57 22.77
C PRO A 255 -3.32 -2.18 23.35
N ARG A 256 -2.05 -1.94 23.68
CA ARG A 256 -1.63 -0.63 24.20
C ARG A 256 -1.76 0.50 23.17
N LEU A 257 -1.73 0.16 21.88
CA LEU A 257 -1.98 1.06 20.76
C LEU A 257 -3.30 0.65 20.10
N HIS A 258 -4.33 1.43 20.38
CA HIS A 258 -5.68 1.27 19.89
C HIS A 258 -6.16 2.62 19.36
N GLY A 259 -6.64 2.62 18.12
CA GLY A 259 -7.09 3.78 17.38
C GLY A 259 -8.48 4.27 17.71
N THR A 260 -8.93 5.22 16.90
CA THR A 260 -10.27 5.85 16.99
C THR A 260 -11.00 5.98 15.64
N GLY A 261 -10.34 5.60 14.55
CA GLY A 261 -10.85 5.72 13.20
C GLY A 261 -9.73 5.60 12.18
N THR A 262 -10.09 5.21 10.98
CA THR A 262 -9.16 5.03 9.87
C THR A 262 -8.58 6.37 9.44
N GLU A 263 -9.39 7.41 9.25
CA GLU A 263 -8.86 8.73 8.91
C GLU A 263 -7.98 9.31 10.02
N ASP A 264 -8.32 8.99 11.27
CA ASP A 264 -7.56 9.44 12.45
C ASP A 264 -6.18 8.79 12.45
N TYR A 265 -6.10 7.48 12.19
CA TYR A 265 -4.83 6.77 11.99
C TYR A 265 -4.02 7.40 10.86
N PHE A 266 -4.64 7.79 9.75
CA PHE A 266 -3.98 8.44 8.62
C PHE A 266 -3.84 9.98 8.79
N CYS A 267 -3.88 10.47 10.03
CA CYS A 267 -3.60 11.85 10.43
C CYS A 267 -4.53 12.90 9.79
N ALA A 268 -5.77 12.51 9.52
CA ALA A 268 -6.86 13.42 9.16
C ALA A 268 -7.97 13.35 10.22
N ALA A 269 -9.16 13.83 9.87
CA ALA A 269 -10.35 13.79 10.72
C ALA A 269 -11.59 14.05 9.85
N TRP A 270 -12.79 13.75 10.36
CA TRP A 270 -14.07 14.16 9.77
C TRP A 270 -14.27 13.68 8.32
N GLY A 271 -13.86 12.44 8.01
CA GLY A 271 -14.00 11.88 6.66
C GLY A 271 -13.29 12.70 5.58
N TYR A 272 -12.04 13.12 5.84
CA TYR A 272 -11.16 13.82 4.90
C TYR A 272 -11.77 15.06 4.20
N PRO A 273 -12.12 16.14 4.93
CA PRO A 273 -12.69 17.35 4.34
C PRO A 273 -11.80 18.02 3.30
N SER A 274 -10.49 17.79 3.35
CA SER A 274 -9.52 18.26 2.36
C SER A 274 -9.63 17.59 0.99
N GLY A 275 -10.33 16.45 0.90
CA GLY A 275 -10.19 15.54 -0.24
C GLY A 275 -8.76 14.99 -0.36
N LYS A 276 -8.35 14.61 -1.57
CA LYS A 276 -7.00 14.13 -1.87
C LYS A 276 -5.95 15.20 -1.51
N TYR A 277 -4.94 14.81 -0.73
CA TYR A 277 -3.80 15.66 -0.39
C TYR A 277 -2.55 14.80 -0.22
N ASP A 278 -1.39 15.44 -0.28
CA ASP A 278 -0.11 14.79 -0.02
C ASP A 278 0.73 15.58 0.99
N SER A 279 1.48 14.86 1.82
CA SER A 279 2.39 15.41 2.82
C SER A 279 3.58 14.47 3.01
N PRO A 280 4.68 14.90 3.67
CA PRO A 280 5.86 14.06 3.84
C PRO A 280 5.58 12.70 4.48
N TYR A 281 4.62 12.59 5.40
CA TYR A 281 4.42 11.38 6.20
C TYR A 281 3.01 10.79 6.12
N HIS A 282 2.03 11.49 5.56
CA HIS A 282 0.68 10.96 5.43
C HIS A 282 -0.10 11.63 4.31
N GLY A 283 -1.17 10.99 3.83
CA GLY A 283 -2.04 11.59 2.84
C GLY A 283 -2.88 10.58 2.09
N ILE A 284 -3.46 11.04 0.99
CA ILE A 284 -4.28 10.27 0.08
C ILE A 284 -3.62 10.33 -1.29
N SER A 285 -3.01 9.22 -1.71
CA SER A 285 -2.33 9.11 -3.00
C SER A 285 -3.32 8.85 -4.15
N LEU A 286 -4.48 8.28 -3.87
CA LEU A 286 -5.55 8.05 -4.83
C LEU A 286 -6.92 8.38 -4.21
N TYR A 287 -7.74 9.15 -4.94
CA TYR A 287 -9.14 9.33 -4.61
C TYR A 287 -9.96 9.34 -5.90
N ALA A 288 -10.81 8.33 -6.08
CA ALA A 288 -11.51 8.06 -7.33
C ALA A 288 -12.97 7.62 -7.05
N PRO A 289 -13.87 8.59 -6.81
CA PRO A 289 -15.28 8.30 -6.56
C PRO A 289 -15.96 7.74 -7.80
N LEU A 290 -17.05 7.00 -7.60
CA LEU A 290 -17.84 6.46 -8.71
C LEU A 290 -18.45 7.60 -9.54
N ARG A 291 -18.42 7.48 -10.86
CA ARG A 291 -19.04 8.47 -11.77
C ARG A 291 -20.16 7.81 -12.55
N SER A 292 -21.26 8.53 -12.76
CA SER A 292 -22.50 7.99 -13.38
C SER A 292 -22.36 7.56 -14.85
N HIS A 293 -21.21 7.82 -15.50
CA HIS A 293 -21.01 7.66 -16.94
C HIS A 293 -19.76 6.85 -17.37
N GLY A 294 -19.17 6.03 -16.49
CA GLY A 294 -18.34 4.89 -16.90
C GLY A 294 -16.91 5.19 -17.38
N ASP A 295 -16.36 6.37 -17.06
CA ASP A 295 -14.94 6.68 -17.16
C ASP A 295 -14.52 7.49 -15.90
N THR A 296 -14.34 6.81 -14.76
CA THR A 296 -13.99 7.42 -13.45
C THR A 296 -12.70 8.24 -13.39
N TRP A 297 -11.89 8.20 -14.44
CA TRP A 297 -10.52 8.75 -14.41
C TRP A 297 -10.36 10.07 -15.18
N LYS A 298 -11.42 10.58 -15.82
CA LYS A 298 -11.29 11.63 -16.85
C LYS A 298 -11.83 13.03 -16.52
N ASP A 299 -12.57 13.24 -15.43
CA ASP A 299 -13.11 14.58 -15.15
C ASP A 299 -12.43 15.26 -13.95
N GLU A 300 -11.77 16.37 -14.28
CA GLU A 300 -10.92 17.19 -13.45
C GLU A 300 -11.74 18.05 -12.46
N ASN A 301 -11.19 18.21 -11.25
CA ASN A 301 -11.38 19.38 -10.37
C ASN A 301 -12.68 19.53 -9.58
N THR A 302 -13.18 18.47 -8.94
CA THR A 302 -13.69 18.55 -7.53
C THR A 302 -14.06 17.16 -6.99
N ILE A 303 -13.40 16.77 -5.90
CA ILE A 303 -13.90 15.73 -5.00
C ILE A 303 -15.04 16.39 -4.22
N SER A 304 -16.26 15.89 -4.32
CA SER A 304 -17.32 16.37 -3.44
C SER A 304 -17.01 15.92 -2.03
N PHE A 305 -16.97 16.86 -1.09
CA PHE A 305 -17.15 16.54 0.32
C PHE A 305 -18.38 15.63 0.46
N ASN A 306 -18.26 14.52 1.20
CA ASN A 306 -19.26 13.46 1.39
C ASN A 306 -19.51 12.46 0.23
N ASP A 307 -18.68 12.38 -0.81
CA ASP A 307 -18.74 11.27 -1.78
C ASP A 307 -17.63 10.24 -1.53
N TYR A 308 -17.89 9.31 -0.63
CA TYR A 308 -16.98 8.25 -0.22
C TYR A 308 -17.09 6.97 -1.06
N SER A 309 -17.70 7.05 -2.23
CA SER A 309 -17.80 5.90 -3.13
C SER A 309 -16.45 5.59 -3.79
N GLY A 310 -16.35 4.40 -4.40
CA GLY A 310 -15.23 4.07 -5.27
C GLY A 310 -13.92 3.83 -4.52
N LYS A 311 -12.81 4.26 -5.11
CA LYS A 311 -11.47 3.79 -4.74
C LYS A 311 -10.65 4.87 -4.06
N ILE A 312 -10.07 4.53 -2.91
CA ILE A 312 -9.21 5.42 -2.12
C ILE A 312 -7.92 4.68 -1.82
N THR A 313 -6.77 5.32 -1.99
CA THR A 313 -5.50 4.86 -1.42
C THR A 313 -4.95 5.96 -0.53
N GLN A 314 -4.70 5.61 0.72
CA GLN A 314 -4.16 6.48 1.75
C GLN A 314 -2.85 5.89 2.28
N TYR A 315 -1.98 6.73 2.81
CA TYR A 315 -0.68 6.32 3.32
C TYR A 315 -0.33 7.04 4.61
N ARG A 316 0.43 6.35 5.46
CA ARG A 316 1.09 6.90 6.65
C ARG A 316 2.47 6.25 6.80
N PHE A 317 3.48 7.07 7.02
CA PHE A 317 4.86 6.66 7.25
C PHE A 317 5.32 7.08 8.64
N HIS A 318 5.59 6.10 9.47
CA HIS A 318 6.12 6.23 10.83
C HIS A 318 7.65 6.47 10.80
N ILE A 319 8.09 7.54 10.12
CA ILE A 319 9.52 7.85 9.95
C ILE A 319 10.13 8.42 11.24
N VAL A 320 9.36 9.25 11.94
CA VAL A 320 9.79 9.92 13.18
C VAL A 320 9.22 9.26 14.43
N ASP A 321 8.31 8.32 14.26
CA ASP A 321 7.51 7.64 15.28
C ASP A 321 7.32 6.13 14.97
N PRO A 322 8.40 5.36 14.69
CA PRO A 322 8.31 3.94 14.36
C PRO A 322 7.69 3.10 15.47
N ILE A 323 6.93 2.07 15.10
CA ILE A 323 6.34 1.12 16.06
C ILE A 323 7.31 -0.03 16.29
N ILE A 324 7.92 -0.06 17.47
CA ILE A 324 9.00 -0.99 17.84
C ILE A 324 8.42 -2.30 18.40
N PHE A 325 9.02 -3.43 18.03
CA PHE A 325 8.67 -4.76 18.53
C PHE A 325 9.92 -5.65 18.71
N ASP A 326 9.94 -6.48 19.74
CA ASP A 326 11.09 -7.33 20.07
C ASP A 326 10.90 -8.79 19.63
N LYS A 327 9.65 -9.24 19.45
CA LYS A 327 9.27 -10.62 19.14
C LYS A 327 8.28 -10.72 18.00
N SER A 328 7.27 -9.86 17.98
CA SER A 328 6.24 -9.89 16.93
C SER A 328 5.44 -8.61 16.86
N LEU A 329 4.85 -8.37 15.68
CA LEU A 329 3.90 -7.30 15.47
C LEU A 329 2.72 -7.83 14.64
N LEU A 330 1.52 -7.77 15.22
CA LEU A 330 0.27 -7.88 14.48
C LEU A 330 -0.37 -6.49 14.44
N PHE A 331 -0.39 -5.89 13.26
CA PHE A 331 -1.12 -4.65 12.98
C PHE A 331 -2.33 -4.96 12.10
N SER A 332 -3.51 -4.66 12.63
CA SER A 332 -4.78 -4.79 11.92
C SER A 332 -5.62 -3.52 12.04
N ILE A 333 -6.61 -3.37 11.17
CA ILE A 333 -7.57 -2.26 11.18
C ILE A 333 -8.98 -2.80 10.92
N GLU A 334 -9.97 -2.28 11.62
CA GLU A 334 -11.35 -2.68 11.34
C GLU A 334 -11.81 -2.17 9.95
N HIS A 335 -12.72 -2.89 9.30
CA HIS A 335 -13.35 -2.47 8.04
C HIS A 335 -14.74 -1.88 8.31
N GLY A 336 -14.72 -0.61 8.72
CA GLY A 336 -15.86 0.05 9.40
C GLY A 336 -15.99 -0.40 10.85
N HIS A 337 -16.62 0.42 11.70
CA HIS A 337 -16.74 0.14 13.14
C HIS A 337 -17.25 -1.28 13.40
N GLY A 338 -16.55 -2.02 14.27
CA GLY A 338 -16.93 -3.38 14.63
C GLY A 338 -16.88 -4.37 13.45
N ASN A 339 -16.06 -4.09 12.44
CA ASN A 339 -15.96 -4.89 11.22
C ASN A 339 -17.30 -5.01 10.48
N SER A 340 -18.07 -3.92 10.42
CA SER A 340 -19.45 -3.93 9.92
C SER A 340 -19.58 -3.96 8.39
N GLN A 341 -18.56 -3.56 7.63
CA GLN A 341 -18.68 -3.34 6.18
C GLN A 341 -17.85 -4.36 5.37
N SER A 342 -18.43 -4.91 4.30
CA SER A 342 -17.71 -5.82 3.39
C SER A 342 -17.12 -5.08 2.18
N ASN A 343 -15.85 -4.73 2.22
CA ASN A 343 -15.17 -3.87 1.22
C ASN A 343 -13.95 -4.56 0.58
N ASP A 344 -13.37 -4.04 -0.50
CA ASP A 344 -12.12 -4.58 -1.06
C ASP A 344 -10.93 -3.83 -0.48
N TYR A 345 -10.23 -4.46 0.47
CA TYR A 345 -9.07 -3.90 1.15
C TYR A 345 -7.79 -4.51 0.60
N SER A 346 -6.79 -3.67 0.31
CA SER A 346 -5.43 -4.13 0.05
C SER A 346 -4.41 -3.16 0.61
N SER A 347 -3.22 -3.62 0.96
CA SER A 347 -2.21 -2.78 1.60
C SER A 347 -0.80 -3.26 1.32
N VAL A 348 0.17 -2.35 1.43
CA VAL A 348 1.58 -2.70 1.60
C VAL A 348 2.04 -2.19 2.95
N ALA A 349 2.55 -3.07 3.80
CA ALA A 349 3.26 -2.70 5.01
C ALA A 349 4.76 -2.54 4.72
N TYR A 350 5.41 -1.56 5.35
CA TYR A 350 6.84 -1.32 5.28
C TYR A 350 7.42 -1.35 6.70
N TRP A 351 8.50 -2.11 6.90
CA TRP A 351 9.15 -2.22 8.21
C TRP A 351 10.62 -2.58 8.06
N TYR A 352 11.33 -2.54 9.19
CA TYR A 352 12.68 -3.05 9.29
C TYR A 352 12.71 -4.16 10.34
N GLN A 353 13.37 -5.29 10.06
CA GLN A 353 13.61 -6.31 11.09
C GLN A 353 14.88 -7.11 10.86
N ARG A 354 15.23 -7.95 11.84
CA ARG A 354 16.27 -8.99 11.66
C ARG A 354 15.77 -10.16 10.80
N GLU A 355 16.72 -10.82 10.16
CA GLU A 355 16.54 -12.11 9.52
C GLU A 355 16.84 -13.28 10.48
N PRO A 356 16.17 -14.45 10.34
CA PRO A 356 15.12 -14.73 9.36
C PRO A 356 13.76 -14.10 9.71
N HIS A 357 13.02 -13.65 8.70
CA HIS A 357 11.65 -13.15 8.86
C HIS A 357 10.57 -14.25 8.75
N LYS A 358 9.38 -13.97 9.30
CA LYS A 358 8.17 -14.79 9.06
C LYS A 358 7.87 -14.82 7.57
N LYS A 359 7.63 -16.01 7.00
CA LYS A 359 7.29 -16.15 5.58
C LYS A 359 6.06 -15.31 5.23
N PHE A 360 6.16 -14.54 4.14
CA PHE A 360 5.03 -13.73 3.67
C PHE A 360 3.86 -14.61 3.22
N PRO A 361 2.62 -14.08 3.25
CA PRO A 361 1.50 -14.71 2.58
C PRO A 361 1.83 -14.99 1.11
N GLU A 362 1.30 -16.08 0.56
CA GLU A 362 1.46 -16.37 -0.87
C GLU A 362 0.86 -15.24 -1.70
N MET A 363 1.64 -14.71 -2.65
CA MET A 363 1.16 -13.70 -3.57
C MET A 363 -0.05 -14.22 -4.34
N LEU A 364 -1.17 -13.50 -4.26
CA LEU A 364 -2.39 -13.92 -4.95
C LEU A 364 -2.17 -14.02 -6.47
N PRO A 365 -2.80 -15.00 -7.15
CA PRO A 365 -2.80 -15.06 -8.61
C PRO A 365 -3.25 -13.72 -9.21
N VAL A 366 -2.74 -13.37 -10.39
CA VAL A 366 -3.05 -12.08 -11.08
C VAL A 366 -4.54 -11.77 -11.06
N THR A 367 -5.40 -12.72 -11.41
CA THR A 367 -6.86 -12.56 -11.48
C THR A 367 -7.49 -12.15 -10.14
N LYS A 368 -6.88 -12.53 -9.01
CA LYS A 368 -7.29 -12.17 -7.65
C LYS A 368 -6.60 -10.89 -7.13
N ARG A 369 -5.72 -10.26 -7.90
CA ARG A 369 -5.10 -8.95 -7.59
C ARG A 369 -5.75 -7.78 -8.33
N LEU A 370 -6.42 -8.05 -9.44
CA LEU A 370 -7.01 -6.98 -10.26
C LEU A 370 -8.12 -6.24 -9.50
N PRO A 371 -8.25 -4.92 -9.71
CA PRO A 371 -9.34 -4.13 -9.13
C PRO A 371 -10.69 -4.61 -9.67
N ILE A 372 -11.74 -4.49 -8.85
CA ILE A 372 -13.11 -4.69 -9.30
C ILE A 372 -13.44 -3.65 -10.38
N SER A 373 -14.16 -4.08 -11.43
CA SER A 373 -14.60 -3.17 -12.49
C SER A 373 -15.56 -2.13 -11.93
N GLU A 374 -15.49 -0.89 -12.42
CA GLU A 374 -16.37 0.21 -11.98
C GLU A 374 -17.85 -0.18 -11.99
N ARG A 375 -18.34 -0.83 -13.06
CA ARG A 375 -19.73 -1.31 -13.14
C ARG A 375 -20.12 -2.22 -11.97
N GLU A 376 -19.19 -3.06 -11.54
CA GLU A 376 -19.42 -3.97 -10.42
C GLU A 376 -19.30 -3.22 -9.09
N SER A 377 -18.34 -2.30 -8.93
CA SER A 377 -18.25 -1.43 -7.75
C SER A 377 -19.54 -0.59 -7.57
N VAL A 378 -20.09 -0.01 -8.65
CA VAL A 378 -21.39 0.69 -8.69
C VAL A 378 -22.52 -0.25 -8.26
N ARG A 379 -22.59 -1.45 -8.84
CA ARG A 379 -23.64 -2.41 -8.52
C ARG A 379 -23.64 -2.78 -7.03
N GLN A 380 -22.46 -2.95 -6.43
CA GLN A 380 -22.33 -3.31 -5.02
C GLN A 380 -22.61 -2.12 -4.11
N PHE A 381 -21.98 -0.97 -4.37
CA PHE A 381 -22.09 0.24 -3.54
C PHE A 381 -23.53 0.70 -3.35
N TYR A 382 -24.30 0.80 -4.44
CA TYR A 382 -25.70 1.23 -4.39
C TYR A 382 -26.68 0.12 -3.99
N ARG A 383 -26.21 -1.10 -3.71
CA ARG A 383 -27.08 -2.17 -3.21
C ARG A 383 -27.43 -1.96 -1.73
N SER A 384 -26.50 -1.44 -0.93
CA SER A 384 -26.71 -1.19 0.51
C SER A 384 -26.95 0.28 0.86
N LEU A 385 -26.75 1.20 -0.08
CA LEU A 385 -27.00 2.63 0.07
C LEU A 385 -28.43 3.03 -0.29
#